data_AF-A0A7N2R129-F1
#
_entry.id   AF-A0A7N2R129-F1
#
_cell.length_a   1.000
_cell.length_b   1.000
_cell.length_c   1.000
_cell.angle_alpha   90.00
_cell.angle_beta   90.00
_cell.angle_gamma   90.00
#
_symmetry.space_group_name_H-M   'P 1'
#
loop_
_entity.id
_entity.type
_entity.pdbx_description
1 polymer ?
#
loop_
_entity_poly.entity_id
_entity_poly.type
_entity_poly.pdbx_seq_one_letter_code
_entity_poly.pdbx_strand_id
1 'polypeptide(L)'
;MGKASLSLRLTILLSLSLSASSFPFFHKPSSPSTSTPKATPSDLLSILGPKSQSSKIKPLVAHDLNSCLKFLVPFTPTIPKLRSRKCLTTKKDLGLARIGASDQKREVDELIWWPPEPVLELARLAVDSGGDPAAIQRALDPTVIAVPDVEGSKENRCELTRTPYGRRFISEELNLYLEFLFEVIASRGPTIGLNISLNRYDFFHGHLFLAIDTGRLGILFHAKEYPAYDKEVFPYNMGFCQKGSNVKYDDSMNLRNILWLAPLPSNSTKAWVAPGVLVVLDARPEGIIYRDLIPEYVNFARTIYEDDLGDVAVDVNYLDVGDAIPDYQIFIC
;
A
#
# COMPACT_ATOMS: atom_id res chain seq x y z
N MET A 1 -13.04 49.53 28.65
CA MET A 1 -12.30 49.20 27.40
C MET A 1 -10.91 48.68 27.77
N GLY A 2 -10.76 47.36 27.89
CA GLY A 2 -9.50 46.71 28.24
C GLY A 2 -9.18 45.65 27.18
N LYS A 3 -8.02 45.78 26.53
CA LYS A 3 -7.59 45.00 25.36
C LYS A 3 -7.29 43.55 25.75
N ALA A 4 -7.88 42.59 25.03
CA ALA A 4 -7.51 41.18 25.12
C ALA A 4 -6.19 40.95 24.36
N SER A 5 -5.18 40.47 25.09
CA SER A 5 -3.90 40.03 24.54
C SER A 5 -4.07 38.63 23.94
N LEU A 6 -4.09 38.53 22.61
CA LEU A 6 -4.00 37.27 21.88
C LEU A 6 -2.56 36.75 21.94
N SER A 7 -2.33 35.73 22.76
CA SER A 7 -1.09 34.94 22.78
C SER A 7 -1.11 34.00 21.57
N LEU A 8 -0.44 34.40 20.48
CA LEU A 8 -0.21 33.53 19.33
C LEU A 8 0.93 32.55 19.70
N ARG A 9 0.59 31.35 20.16
CA ARG A 9 1.57 30.27 20.29
C ARG A 9 1.86 29.71 18.91
N LEU A 10 2.93 30.21 18.30
CA LEU A 10 3.52 29.68 17.08
C LEU A 10 4.22 28.35 17.42
N THR A 11 3.56 27.22 17.16
CA THR A 11 4.20 25.90 17.21
C THR A 11 4.92 25.67 15.89
N ILE A 12 6.25 25.81 15.90
CA ILE A 12 7.11 25.39 14.79
C ILE A 12 7.25 23.87 14.91
N LEU A 13 6.52 23.12 14.10
CA LEU A 13 6.75 21.69 13.92
C LEU A 13 8.02 21.53 13.09
N LEU A 14 9.10 21.09 13.75
CA LEU A 14 10.35 20.72 13.10
C LEU A 14 10.11 19.41 12.34
N SER A 15 9.97 19.49 11.02
CA SER A 15 10.11 18.33 10.13
C SER A 15 11.57 17.88 10.15
N LEU A 16 11.84 16.69 10.67
CA LEU A 16 13.15 16.05 10.55
C LEU A 16 13.28 15.43 9.15
N SER A 17 13.54 16.26 8.15
CA SER A 17 14.18 15.80 6.92
C SER A 17 15.67 15.60 7.21
N LEU A 18 16.15 14.36 7.16
CA LEU A 18 17.58 14.08 7.24
C LEU A 18 18.23 14.48 5.91
N SER A 19 18.72 15.72 5.84
CA SER A 19 19.63 16.16 4.79
C SER A 19 21.02 15.58 5.05
N ALA A 20 21.37 14.47 4.42
CA ALA A 20 22.72 13.90 4.49
C ALA A 20 23.70 14.84 3.77
N SER A 21 24.64 15.42 4.53
CA SER A 21 25.77 16.17 4.00
C SER A 21 26.78 15.24 3.34
N SER A 22 27.18 15.59 2.12
CA SER A 22 28.09 14.83 1.27
C SER A 22 29.54 15.01 1.74
N PHE A 23 30.22 13.91 2.08
CA PHE A 23 31.69 13.89 2.21
C PHE A 23 32.29 13.17 0.99
N PRO A 24 33.39 13.67 0.39
CA PRO A 24 33.96 13.08 -0.82
C PRO A 24 34.84 11.88 -0.44
N PHE A 25 34.36 10.66 -0.68
CA PHE A 25 35.20 9.47 -0.66
C PHE A 25 35.82 9.26 -2.05
N PHE A 26 37.15 9.29 -2.11
CA PHE A 26 37.92 8.90 -3.28
C PHE A 26 37.73 7.41 -3.55
N HIS A 27 37.00 7.04 -4.61
CA HIS A 27 36.91 5.67 -5.09
C HIS A 27 38.02 5.38 -6.10
N LYS A 28 38.82 4.33 -5.81
CA LYS A 28 39.65 3.63 -6.79
C LYS A 28 38.76 2.95 -7.84
N PRO A 29 39.08 3.00 -9.14
CA PRO A 29 38.28 2.31 -10.15
C PRO A 29 38.51 0.80 -10.04
N SER A 30 37.49 0.06 -9.60
CA SER A 30 37.44 -1.39 -9.69
C SER A 30 37.02 -1.82 -11.10
N SER A 31 37.72 -2.80 -11.65
CA SER A 31 37.46 -3.46 -12.94
C SER A 31 35.99 -3.83 -13.15
N PRO A 32 35.48 -3.88 -14.41
CA PRO A 32 34.08 -4.16 -14.67
C PRO A 32 33.77 -5.61 -14.29
N SER A 33 33.09 -5.79 -13.16
CA SER A 33 32.40 -7.04 -12.89
C SER A 33 31.31 -7.20 -13.95
N THR A 34 31.14 -8.42 -14.47
CA THR A 34 29.98 -8.78 -15.28
C THR A 34 28.73 -8.51 -14.45
N SER A 35 28.11 -7.34 -14.62
CA SER A 35 27.03 -6.89 -13.76
C SER A 35 25.80 -7.74 -14.00
N THR A 36 25.37 -8.49 -12.98
CA THR A 36 24.06 -9.14 -12.97
C THR A 36 22.97 -8.09 -13.26
N PRO A 37 22.04 -8.34 -14.18
CA PRO A 37 20.95 -7.41 -14.46
C PRO A 37 20.18 -7.07 -13.17
N LYS A 38 20.06 -5.78 -12.86
CA LYS A 38 19.27 -5.29 -11.72
C LYS A 38 17.83 -5.03 -12.14
N ALA A 39 16.88 -5.37 -11.28
CA ALA A 39 15.49 -4.93 -11.41
C ALA A 39 15.35 -3.46 -11.03
N THR A 40 14.38 -2.79 -11.63
CA THR A 40 13.90 -1.48 -11.23
C THR A 40 12.45 -1.54 -10.75
N PRO A 41 11.98 -0.55 -9.99
CA PRO A 41 10.56 -0.42 -9.65
C PRO A 41 9.64 -0.44 -10.89
N SER A 42 10.07 0.20 -11.99
CA SER A 42 9.33 0.18 -13.26
C SER A 42 9.27 -1.21 -13.90
N ASP A 43 10.31 -2.04 -13.76
CA ASP A 43 10.26 -3.45 -14.19
C ASP A 43 9.21 -4.24 -13.38
N LEU A 44 9.14 -4.02 -12.06
CA LEU A 44 8.13 -4.64 -11.20
C LEU A 44 6.70 -4.24 -11.63
N LEU A 45 6.46 -2.97 -11.91
CA LEU A 45 5.12 -2.53 -12.34
C LEU A 45 4.79 -3.01 -13.76
N SER A 46 5.78 -3.04 -14.65
CA SER A 46 5.65 -3.50 -16.04
C SER A 46 5.34 -4.99 -16.14
N ILE A 47 5.87 -5.82 -15.24
CA ILE A 47 5.60 -7.28 -15.24
C ILE A 47 4.14 -7.57 -14.86
N LEU A 48 3.54 -6.69 -14.06
CA LEU A 48 2.13 -6.70 -13.65
C LEU A 48 1.21 -5.95 -14.62
N GLY A 49 1.76 -5.48 -15.75
CA GLY A 49 1.08 -4.72 -16.79
C GLY A 49 0.68 -5.56 -18.02
N PRO A 50 0.25 -4.91 -19.12
CA PRO A 50 -0.03 -5.59 -20.37
C PRO A 50 1.22 -6.26 -20.95
N LYS A 51 1.02 -7.28 -21.82
CA LYS A 51 2.11 -8.01 -22.49
C LYS A 51 3.10 -7.10 -23.25
N SER A 52 2.63 -5.96 -23.74
CA SER A 52 3.46 -4.97 -24.44
C SER A 52 4.48 -4.28 -23.52
N GLN A 53 4.22 -4.22 -22.21
CA GLN A 53 5.15 -3.73 -21.20
C GLN A 53 6.04 -4.86 -20.69
N SER A 54 5.45 -5.97 -20.24
CA SER A 54 6.21 -7.07 -19.64
C SER A 54 7.21 -7.74 -20.59
N SER A 55 6.95 -7.74 -21.90
CA SER A 55 7.88 -8.26 -22.91
C SER A 55 9.15 -7.43 -23.12
N LYS A 56 9.20 -6.19 -22.62
CA LYS A 56 10.38 -5.32 -22.69
C LYS A 56 11.41 -5.62 -21.61
N ILE A 57 11.00 -6.32 -20.54
CA ILE A 57 11.85 -6.65 -19.39
C ILE A 57 12.83 -7.75 -19.81
N LYS A 58 14.08 -7.64 -19.36
CA LYS A 58 15.09 -8.68 -19.60
C LYS A 58 14.60 -10.02 -19.05
N PRO A 59 14.67 -11.13 -19.81
CA PRO A 59 14.09 -12.42 -19.39
C PRO A 59 14.54 -12.92 -18.01
N LEU A 60 15.82 -12.74 -17.66
CA LEU A 60 16.34 -13.11 -16.33
C LEU A 60 15.72 -12.28 -15.21
N VAL A 61 15.61 -10.96 -15.40
CA VAL A 61 14.97 -10.05 -14.43
C VAL A 61 13.49 -10.40 -14.28
N ALA A 62 12.80 -10.65 -15.40
CA ALA A 62 11.40 -11.05 -15.39
C ALA A 62 11.18 -12.39 -14.68
N HIS A 63 12.05 -13.38 -14.91
CA HIS A 63 12.00 -14.66 -14.22
C HIS A 63 12.17 -14.48 -12.71
N ASP A 64 13.19 -13.75 -12.29
CA ASP A 64 13.50 -13.56 -10.87
C ASP A 64 12.41 -12.75 -10.16
N LEU A 65 11.87 -11.71 -10.82
CA LEU A 65 10.75 -10.93 -10.28
C LEU A 65 9.53 -11.83 -10.09
N ASN A 66 9.15 -12.62 -11.09
CA ASN A 66 8.03 -13.57 -10.98
C ASN A 66 8.21 -14.56 -9.83
N SER A 67 9.45 -14.97 -9.52
CA SER A 67 9.74 -15.87 -8.40
C SER A 67 9.47 -15.24 -7.02
N CYS A 68 9.35 -13.92 -6.95
CA CYS A 68 9.06 -13.15 -5.74
C CYS A 68 7.59 -12.70 -5.65
N LEU A 69 6.73 -13.04 -6.61
CA LEU A 69 5.32 -12.62 -6.61
C LEU A 69 4.42 -13.69 -6.00
N LYS A 70 3.74 -13.39 -4.90
CA LYS A 70 2.74 -14.26 -4.26
C LYS A 70 1.35 -13.68 -4.38
N PHE A 71 0.61 -14.14 -5.38
CA PHE A 71 -0.72 -13.61 -5.71
C PHE A 71 -1.78 -14.01 -4.69
N LEU A 72 -2.45 -13.02 -4.09
CA LEU A 72 -3.64 -13.23 -3.25
C LEU A 72 -4.90 -13.43 -4.11
N VAL A 73 -4.88 -12.90 -5.33
CA VAL A 73 -5.86 -13.14 -6.40
C VAL A 73 -5.11 -13.56 -7.65
N PRO A 74 -5.55 -14.59 -8.40
CA PRO A 74 -4.84 -15.03 -9.60
C PRO A 74 -4.59 -13.87 -10.58
N PHE A 75 -3.37 -13.76 -11.11
CA PHE A 75 -3.00 -12.62 -11.95
C PHE A 75 -3.81 -12.50 -13.24
N THR A 76 -4.18 -13.63 -13.83
CA THR A 76 -4.96 -13.67 -15.08
C THR A 76 -6.41 -14.06 -14.78
N PRO A 77 -7.39 -13.25 -15.18
CA PRO A 77 -8.80 -13.62 -15.12
C PRO A 77 -9.05 -14.90 -15.92
N THR A 78 -9.68 -15.89 -15.29
CA THR A 78 -9.93 -17.19 -15.91
C THR A 78 -11.14 -17.21 -16.85
N ILE A 79 -12.00 -16.18 -16.78
CA ILE A 79 -13.26 -16.07 -17.54
C ILE A 79 -13.49 -14.60 -17.97
N PRO A 80 -14.13 -14.32 -19.12
CA PRO A 80 -14.51 -12.96 -19.51
C PRO A 80 -15.44 -12.32 -18.47
N LYS A 81 -15.21 -11.02 -18.20
CA LYS A 81 -15.93 -10.14 -17.26
C LYS A 81 -17.40 -10.50 -17.08
N LEU A 82 -17.81 -10.84 -15.86
CA LEU A 82 -19.21 -11.05 -15.52
C LEU A 82 -19.98 -9.73 -15.69
N ARG A 83 -21.09 -9.75 -16.43
CA ARG A 83 -21.85 -8.54 -16.82
C ARG A 83 -22.61 -7.85 -15.66
N SER A 84 -22.71 -8.48 -14.49
CA SER A 84 -23.45 -7.92 -13.35
C SER A 84 -22.50 -7.18 -12.42
N ARG A 85 -22.45 -5.85 -12.56
CA ARG A 85 -21.77 -4.98 -11.58
C ARG A 85 -22.68 -4.88 -10.36
N LYS A 86 -22.29 -5.48 -9.23
CA LYS A 86 -22.93 -5.17 -7.95
C LYS A 86 -22.50 -3.76 -7.56
N CYS A 87 -23.46 -2.88 -7.28
CA CYS A 87 -23.21 -1.63 -6.58
C CYS A 87 -22.94 -1.97 -5.12
N LEU A 88 -21.81 -1.53 -4.57
CA LEU A 88 -21.49 -1.77 -3.16
C LEU A 88 -22.20 -0.71 -2.33
N THR A 89 -23.35 -1.05 -1.78
CA THR A 89 -24.14 -0.11 -0.97
C THR A 89 -23.94 -0.29 0.53
N THR A 90 -23.40 -1.44 0.96
CA THR A 90 -23.20 -1.78 2.37
C THR A 90 -21.99 -2.69 2.57
N LYS A 91 -21.41 -2.72 3.78
CA LYS A 91 -20.41 -3.73 4.19
C LYS A 91 -20.88 -5.18 3.99
N LYS A 92 -22.21 -5.41 3.99
CA LYS A 92 -22.79 -6.75 3.74
C LYS A 92 -22.71 -7.16 2.27
N ASP A 93 -22.69 -6.21 1.34
CA ASP A 93 -22.57 -6.46 -0.10
C ASP A 93 -21.15 -6.89 -0.49
N LEU A 94 -20.16 -6.55 0.34
CA LEU A 94 -18.77 -7.05 0.27
C LEU A 94 -18.61 -8.48 0.82
N GLY A 95 -19.63 -8.98 1.53
CA GLY A 95 -19.94 -10.41 1.61
C GLY A 95 -18.83 -11.36 2.04
N LEU A 96 -17.91 -11.01 2.94
CA LEU A 96 -17.07 -12.03 3.60
C LEU A 96 -17.91 -12.98 4.49
N ALA A 97 -19.11 -12.55 4.90
CA ALA A 97 -20.04 -13.36 5.66
C ALA A 97 -21.28 -13.74 4.82
N ARG A 98 -21.46 -15.03 4.53
CA ARG A 98 -22.74 -15.75 4.22
C ARG A 98 -23.06 -16.21 2.79
N ILE A 99 -22.09 -16.46 1.91
CA ILE A 99 -22.32 -17.23 0.67
C ILE A 99 -21.32 -18.40 0.62
N GLY A 100 -21.63 -19.51 -0.05
CA GLY A 100 -20.74 -20.68 -0.10
C GLY A 100 -19.30 -20.30 -0.48
N ALA A 101 -18.31 -20.92 0.17
CA ALA A 101 -16.90 -20.52 0.10
C ALA A 101 -16.31 -20.43 -1.33
N SER A 102 -16.84 -21.20 -2.29
CA SER A 102 -16.40 -21.16 -3.69
C SER A 102 -16.92 -19.93 -4.45
N ASP A 103 -18.18 -19.54 -4.24
CA ASP A 103 -18.79 -18.42 -4.93
C ASP A 103 -18.28 -17.09 -4.39
N GLN A 104 -18.03 -17.02 -3.08
CA GLN A 104 -17.36 -15.87 -2.44
C GLN A 104 -15.95 -15.65 -2.97
N LYS A 105 -15.15 -16.72 -3.12
CA LYS A 105 -13.79 -16.63 -3.66
C LYS A 105 -13.78 -15.99 -5.04
N ARG A 106 -14.73 -16.40 -5.89
CA ARG A 106 -14.86 -15.88 -7.25
C ARG A 106 -15.31 -14.42 -7.28
N GLU A 107 -16.28 -14.02 -6.46
CA GLU A 107 -16.72 -12.62 -6.39
C GLU A 107 -15.59 -11.69 -5.95
N VAL A 108 -14.79 -12.11 -4.96
CA VAL A 108 -13.62 -11.34 -4.52
C VAL A 108 -12.58 -11.22 -5.63
N ASP A 109 -12.30 -12.29 -6.38
CA ASP A 109 -11.35 -12.24 -7.50
C ASP A 109 -11.81 -11.23 -8.58
N GLU A 110 -13.10 -11.24 -8.93
CA GLU A 110 -13.69 -10.30 -9.89
C GLU A 110 -13.62 -8.85 -9.40
N LEU A 111 -13.85 -8.59 -8.10
CA LEU A 111 -13.73 -7.25 -7.53
C LEU A 111 -12.29 -6.72 -7.51
N ILE A 112 -11.30 -7.61 -7.50
CA ILE A 112 -9.88 -7.21 -7.66
C ILE A 112 -9.56 -6.94 -9.14
N TRP A 113 -9.97 -7.82 -10.06
CA TRP A 113 -9.70 -7.62 -11.49
C TRP A 113 -10.45 -6.45 -12.09
N TRP A 114 -11.70 -6.27 -11.69
CA TRP A 114 -12.66 -5.31 -12.24
C TRP A 114 -13.46 -4.67 -11.10
N PRO A 115 -12.85 -3.75 -10.34
CA PRO A 115 -13.48 -3.09 -9.22
C PRO A 115 -14.70 -2.26 -9.64
N PRO A 116 -15.47 -1.77 -8.65
CA PRO A 116 -16.64 -0.93 -8.88
C PRO A 116 -16.32 0.36 -9.65
N GLU A 117 -17.37 0.96 -10.23
CA GLU A 117 -17.19 2.11 -11.13
C GLU A 117 -16.43 3.28 -10.50
N PRO A 118 -16.65 3.68 -9.23
CA PRO A 118 -15.88 4.78 -8.62
C PRO A 118 -14.37 4.52 -8.56
N VAL A 119 -13.95 3.26 -8.39
CA VAL A 119 -12.54 2.87 -8.41
C VAL A 119 -11.98 2.95 -9.83
N LEU A 120 -12.76 2.51 -10.82
CA LEU A 120 -12.42 2.62 -12.24
C LEU A 120 -12.32 4.09 -12.68
N GLU A 121 -13.22 4.95 -12.23
CA GLU A 121 -13.18 6.39 -12.49
C GLU A 121 -11.93 7.03 -11.88
N LEU A 122 -11.57 6.66 -10.64
CA LEU A 122 -10.33 7.13 -10.00
C LEU A 122 -9.09 6.66 -10.76
N ALA A 123 -9.06 5.40 -11.20
CA ALA A 123 -7.96 4.86 -12.00
C ALA A 123 -7.83 5.54 -13.38
N ARG A 124 -8.97 5.90 -14.00
CA ARG A 124 -8.98 6.70 -15.23
C ARG A 124 -8.48 8.12 -14.99
N LEU A 125 -8.94 8.77 -13.91
CA LEU A 125 -8.50 10.11 -13.52
C LEU A 125 -6.99 10.17 -13.29
N ALA A 126 -6.41 9.15 -12.66
CA ALA A 126 -4.96 9.05 -12.45
C ALA A 126 -4.17 9.12 -13.76
N VAL A 127 -4.60 8.37 -14.78
CA VAL A 127 -3.92 8.35 -16.09
C VAL A 127 -4.22 9.61 -16.91
N ASP A 128 -5.48 10.04 -16.95
CA ASP A 128 -5.91 11.21 -17.74
C ASP A 128 -5.32 12.52 -17.22
N SER A 129 -4.96 12.58 -15.94
CA SER A 129 -4.24 13.70 -15.32
C SER A 129 -2.72 13.67 -15.53
N GLY A 130 -2.21 12.67 -16.26
CA GLY A 130 -0.78 12.48 -16.48
C GLY A 130 -0.02 12.03 -15.23
N GLY A 131 -0.70 11.41 -14.27
CA GLY A 131 -0.11 11.02 -12.99
C GLY A 131 -0.02 12.16 -11.96
N ASP A 132 -0.85 13.21 -12.05
CA ASP A 132 -0.89 14.30 -11.06
C ASP A 132 -1.54 13.84 -9.74
N PRO A 133 -0.79 13.74 -8.63
CA PRO A 133 -1.35 13.31 -7.34
C PRO A 133 -2.43 14.27 -6.82
N ALA A 134 -2.38 15.55 -7.19
CA ALA A 134 -3.39 16.52 -6.79
C ALA A 134 -4.76 16.21 -7.43
N ALA A 135 -4.82 15.50 -8.55
CA ALA A 135 -6.08 15.04 -9.13
C ALA A 135 -6.81 14.06 -8.22
N ILE A 136 -6.07 13.16 -7.57
CA ILE A 136 -6.62 12.21 -6.59
C ILE A 136 -7.05 12.94 -5.32
N GLN A 137 -6.23 13.87 -4.83
CA GLN A 137 -6.55 14.65 -3.63
C GLN A 137 -7.82 15.49 -3.80
N ARG A 138 -8.12 15.97 -5.02
CA ARG A 138 -9.36 16.69 -5.34
C ARG A 138 -10.63 15.80 -5.29
N ALA A 139 -10.48 14.48 -5.30
CA ALA A 139 -11.60 13.54 -5.14
C ALA A 139 -11.99 13.29 -3.67
N LEU A 140 -11.25 13.88 -2.72
CA LEU A 140 -11.55 13.80 -1.29
C LEU A 140 -12.66 14.77 -0.90
N ASP A 141 -13.50 14.32 0.03
CA ASP A 141 -14.43 15.20 0.73
C ASP A 141 -13.61 16.19 1.58
N PRO A 142 -13.88 17.51 1.47
CA PRO A 142 -13.14 18.52 2.25
C PRO A 142 -13.38 18.41 3.76
N THR A 143 -14.38 17.64 4.20
CA THR A 143 -14.70 17.42 5.62
C THR A 143 -13.55 16.73 6.33
N VAL A 144 -13.04 17.42 7.35
CA VAL A 144 -11.96 16.93 8.21
C VAL A 144 -12.55 16.06 9.32
N ILE A 145 -12.01 14.86 9.48
CA ILE A 145 -12.42 13.88 10.50
C ILE A 145 -11.24 13.70 11.46
N ALA A 146 -11.44 14.00 12.74
CA ALA A 146 -10.41 13.78 13.75
C ALA A 146 -10.11 12.27 13.88
N VAL A 147 -8.83 11.90 13.93
CA VAL A 147 -8.44 10.52 14.20
C VAL A 147 -8.61 10.27 15.70
N PRO A 148 -9.44 9.30 16.11
CA PRO A 148 -9.66 9.01 17.53
C PRO A 148 -8.43 8.36 18.17
N ASP A 149 -8.50 8.09 19.47
CA ASP A 149 -7.48 7.25 20.09
C ASP A 149 -7.76 5.79 19.72
N VAL A 150 -6.82 5.16 19.00
CA VAL A 150 -6.96 3.79 18.50
C VAL A 150 -6.16 2.86 19.41
N GLU A 151 -6.83 1.91 20.04
CA GLU A 151 -6.23 0.88 20.92
C GLU A 151 -5.22 1.47 21.94
N GLY A 152 -5.58 2.60 22.56
CA GLY A 152 -4.75 3.30 23.57
C GLY A 152 -3.46 3.92 23.01
N SER A 153 -3.41 4.21 21.70
CA SER A 153 -2.26 4.82 21.03
C SER A 153 -1.74 6.09 21.70
N LYS A 154 -2.62 6.94 22.24
CA LYS A 154 -2.25 8.21 22.86
C LYS A 154 -1.51 8.04 24.17
N GLU A 155 -1.75 6.97 24.92
CA GLU A 155 -1.00 6.66 26.15
C GLU A 155 0.50 6.52 25.86
N ASN A 156 0.82 5.99 24.68
CA ASN A 156 2.19 5.79 24.22
C ASN A 156 2.74 6.98 23.44
N ARG A 157 1.94 8.04 23.19
CA ARG A 157 2.25 9.16 22.28
C ARG A 157 2.44 8.71 20.83
N CYS A 158 1.76 7.65 20.42
CA CYS A 158 1.81 7.16 19.05
C CYS A 158 0.86 7.98 18.16
N GLU A 159 1.35 8.41 17.01
CA GLU A 159 0.56 9.03 15.94
C GLU A 159 0.57 8.05 14.75
N LEU A 160 -0.57 7.36 14.54
CA LEU A 160 -0.70 6.31 13.51
C LEU A 160 -0.87 6.87 12.10
N THR A 161 -1.14 8.16 11.98
CA THR A 161 -1.47 8.85 10.74
C THR A 161 -0.55 10.04 10.59
N ARG A 162 -0.28 10.46 9.34
CA ARG A 162 0.56 11.62 9.04
C ARG A 162 0.07 12.92 9.68
N THR A 163 -1.25 13.03 9.87
CA THR A 163 -1.91 14.18 10.49
C THR A 163 -2.89 13.70 11.56
N PRO A 164 -3.18 14.47 12.63
CA PRO A 164 -4.12 14.06 13.68
C PRO A 164 -5.59 14.00 13.23
N TYR A 165 -5.82 14.16 11.93
CA TYR A 165 -7.09 14.11 11.25
C TYR A 165 -6.90 13.46 9.88
N GLY A 166 -7.97 12.91 9.33
CA GLY A 166 -8.02 12.43 7.95
C GLY A 166 -9.25 12.96 7.22
N ARG A 167 -9.40 12.52 5.98
CA ARG A 167 -10.57 12.74 5.14
C ARG A 167 -11.07 11.40 4.59
N ARG A 168 -12.11 11.46 3.79
CA ARG A 168 -12.61 10.32 2.99
C ARG A 168 -12.77 10.74 1.55
N PHE A 169 -12.87 9.78 0.64
CA PHE A 169 -13.32 10.09 -0.71
C PHE A 169 -14.79 10.51 -0.70
N ILE A 170 -15.18 11.38 -1.63
CA ILE A 170 -16.58 11.81 -1.82
C ILE A 170 -17.47 10.58 -2.11
N SER A 171 -16.94 9.59 -2.82
CA SER A 171 -17.63 8.33 -3.09
C SER A 171 -17.55 7.39 -1.90
N GLU A 172 -18.69 7.10 -1.27
CA GLU A 172 -18.79 6.09 -0.20
C GLU A 172 -18.38 4.69 -0.69
N GLU A 173 -18.79 4.31 -1.90
CA GLU A 173 -18.44 3.02 -2.50
C GLU A 173 -16.92 2.86 -2.68
N LEU A 174 -16.19 3.93 -3.01
CA LEU A 174 -14.72 3.92 -3.06
C LEU A 174 -14.12 3.69 -1.67
N ASN A 175 -14.64 4.34 -0.62
CA ASN A 175 -14.17 4.11 0.74
C ASN A 175 -14.42 2.66 1.17
N LEU A 176 -15.61 2.11 0.90
CA LEU A 176 -15.93 0.70 1.16
C LEU A 176 -15.01 -0.27 0.41
N TYR A 177 -14.62 0.06 -0.83
CA TYR A 177 -13.67 -0.75 -1.57
C TYR A 177 -12.27 -0.75 -0.94
N LEU A 178 -11.82 0.37 -0.36
CA LEU A 178 -10.55 0.42 0.37
C LEU A 178 -10.59 -0.47 1.61
N GLU A 179 -11.68 -0.42 2.40
CA GLU A 179 -11.90 -1.35 3.53
C GLU A 179 -11.84 -2.81 3.09
N PHE A 180 -12.52 -3.13 1.98
CA PHE A 180 -12.50 -4.45 1.36
C PHE A 180 -11.08 -4.93 1.04
N LEU A 181 -10.18 -4.06 0.56
CA LEU A 181 -8.79 -4.47 0.30
C LEU A 181 -8.09 -4.94 1.59
N PHE A 182 -8.23 -4.20 2.69
CA PHE A 182 -7.64 -4.59 3.98
C PHE A 182 -8.18 -5.95 4.45
N GLU A 183 -9.50 -6.15 4.39
CA GLU A 183 -10.16 -7.39 4.81
C GLU A 183 -9.77 -8.59 3.93
N VAL A 184 -9.66 -8.39 2.61
CA VAL A 184 -9.22 -9.44 1.67
C VAL A 184 -7.77 -9.82 1.91
N ILE A 185 -6.89 -8.85 2.15
CA ILE A 185 -5.48 -9.11 2.45
C ILE A 185 -5.35 -9.90 3.75
N ALA A 186 -6.04 -9.47 4.82
CA ALA A 186 -6.02 -10.17 6.11
C ALA A 186 -6.60 -11.59 6.02
N SER A 187 -7.69 -11.78 5.27
CA SER A 187 -8.34 -13.09 5.14
C SER A 187 -7.57 -14.07 4.24
N ARG A 188 -6.90 -13.58 3.18
CA ARG A 188 -6.19 -14.44 2.21
C ARG A 188 -4.71 -14.57 2.48
N GLY A 189 -4.09 -13.66 3.23
CA GLY A 189 -2.68 -13.71 3.62
C GLY A 189 -2.22 -15.08 4.12
N PRO A 190 -2.97 -15.76 5.02
CA PRO A 190 -2.56 -17.08 5.54
C PRO A 190 -2.34 -18.13 4.45
N THR A 191 -3.02 -18.04 3.30
CA THR A 191 -2.88 -19.00 2.19
C THR A 191 -1.50 -18.99 1.52
N ILE A 192 -0.73 -17.91 1.71
CA ILE A 192 0.64 -17.74 1.20
C ILE A 192 1.67 -17.61 2.33
N GLY A 193 1.28 -17.91 3.57
CA GLY A 193 2.12 -17.82 4.76
C GLY A 193 2.22 -16.43 5.39
N LEU A 194 1.39 -15.47 4.98
CA LEU A 194 1.33 -14.13 5.57
C LEU A 194 0.22 -14.08 6.63
N ASN A 195 0.59 -14.32 7.90
CA ASN A 195 -0.33 -14.14 9.02
C ASN A 195 -0.21 -12.71 9.55
N ILE A 196 -1.31 -11.96 9.43
CA ILE A 196 -1.41 -10.55 9.85
C ILE A 196 -2.69 -10.33 10.64
N SER A 197 -2.68 -9.31 11.48
CA SER A 197 -3.82 -8.83 12.23
C SER A 197 -4.12 -7.38 11.87
N LEU A 198 -5.41 -7.04 11.79
CA LEU A 198 -5.84 -5.66 11.65
C LEU A 198 -5.77 -5.01 13.05
N ASN A 199 -4.74 -4.20 13.28
CA ASN A 199 -4.52 -3.43 14.50
C ASN A 199 -3.41 -2.41 14.26
N ARG A 200 -3.18 -1.53 15.23
CA ARG A 200 -2.22 -0.42 15.13
C ARG A 200 -0.75 -0.82 15.06
N TYR A 201 -0.41 -2.09 15.29
CA TYR A 201 0.98 -2.58 15.27
C TYR A 201 1.33 -3.33 13.98
N ASP A 202 0.36 -4.01 13.38
CA ASP A 202 0.60 -4.96 12.29
C ASP A 202 0.15 -4.38 10.95
N PHE A 203 -1.13 -4.51 10.60
CA PHE A 203 -1.64 -4.09 9.29
C PHE A 203 -2.80 -3.10 9.43
N PHE A 204 -2.54 -1.84 9.11
CA PHE A 204 -3.54 -0.76 9.23
C PHE A 204 -3.36 0.37 8.21
N HIS A 205 -2.32 0.38 7.38
CA HIS A 205 -2.14 1.46 6.40
C HIS A 205 -1.52 0.99 5.09
N GLY A 206 -1.58 1.88 4.10
CA GLY A 206 -0.84 1.81 2.84
C GLY A 206 -0.78 3.17 2.16
N HIS A 207 0.05 3.28 1.14
CA HIS A 207 0.34 4.51 0.42
C HIS A 207 -0.23 4.42 -0.99
N LEU A 208 -1.17 5.31 -1.31
CA LEU A 208 -1.75 5.39 -2.63
C LEU A 208 -0.82 6.23 -3.52
N PHE A 209 -0.35 5.63 -4.61
CA PHE A 209 0.63 6.23 -5.52
C PHE A 209 0.17 6.15 -6.98
N LEU A 210 0.76 7.00 -7.81
CA LEU A 210 0.58 7.02 -9.25
C LEU A 210 1.88 6.56 -9.91
N ALA A 211 1.86 5.38 -10.55
CA ALA A 211 3.04 4.72 -11.09
C ALA A 211 3.81 5.60 -12.08
N ILE A 212 5.13 5.60 -11.95
CA ILE A 212 6.05 6.27 -12.89
C ILE A 212 5.73 5.82 -14.33
N ASP A 213 5.80 6.76 -15.28
CA ASP A 213 5.56 6.60 -16.73
C ASP A 213 4.13 6.26 -17.17
N THR A 214 3.34 5.59 -16.33
CA THR A 214 2.01 5.08 -16.72
C THR A 214 0.86 5.82 -16.04
N GLY A 215 1.10 6.50 -14.92
CA GLY A 215 0.05 7.07 -14.07
C GLY A 215 -0.88 6.01 -13.49
N ARG A 216 -0.51 4.72 -13.52
CA ARG A 216 -1.35 3.63 -13.01
C ARG A 216 -1.54 3.82 -11.51
N LEU A 217 -2.80 3.88 -11.10
CA LEU A 217 -3.17 3.93 -9.69
C LEU A 217 -2.77 2.64 -8.98
N GLY A 218 -2.04 2.77 -7.88
CA GLY A 218 -1.64 1.67 -7.01
C GLY A 218 -1.72 2.01 -5.53
N ILE A 219 -1.70 0.99 -4.68
CA ILE A 219 -1.52 1.13 -3.24
C ILE A 219 -0.44 0.15 -2.80
N LEU A 220 0.59 0.67 -2.13
CA LEU A 220 1.59 -0.12 -1.43
C LEU A 220 1.22 -0.21 0.04
N PHE A 221 0.88 -1.40 0.49
CA PHE A 221 0.51 -1.69 1.87
C PHE A 221 1.71 -2.24 2.64
N HIS A 222 1.77 -1.90 3.92
CA HIS A 222 2.77 -2.41 4.85
C HIS A 222 2.09 -3.16 6.00
N ALA A 223 2.33 -4.47 6.04
CA ALA A 223 2.04 -5.27 7.21
C ALA A 223 3.22 -5.30 8.18
N LYS A 224 3.01 -5.84 9.38
CA LYS A 224 4.01 -5.98 10.44
C LYS A 224 4.74 -4.66 10.69
N GLU A 225 3.98 -3.57 10.74
CA GLU A 225 4.52 -2.21 10.71
C GLU A 225 5.46 -1.91 11.88
N TYR A 226 5.10 -2.39 13.06
CA TYR A 226 5.86 -2.18 14.28
C TYR A 226 6.25 -3.50 14.92
N PRO A 227 7.29 -4.22 14.44
CA PRO A 227 7.81 -5.39 15.13
C PRO A 227 8.21 -5.06 16.57
N ALA A 228 7.90 -5.96 17.49
CA ALA A 228 8.24 -5.82 18.90
C ALA A 228 9.76 -5.70 19.06
N TYR A 229 10.18 -4.77 19.92
CA TYR A 229 11.60 -4.63 20.25
C TYR A 229 12.09 -5.91 20.93
N ASP A 230 13.13 -6.50 20.36
CA ASP A 230 13.81 -7.66 20.93
C ASP A 230 15.32 -7.46 20.82
N LYS A 231 16.04 -7.55 21.93
CA LYS A 231 17.47 -7.23 21.96
C LYS A 231 18.33 -8.16 21.08
N GLU A 232 17.86 -9.38 20.82
CA GLU A 232 18.60 -10.40 20.09
C GLU A 232 18.18 -10.45 18.62
N VAL A 233 16.87 -10.32 18.36
CA VAL A 233 16.28 -10.56 17.04
C VAL A 233 15.94 -9.25 16.30
N PHE A 234 15.48 -8.22 17.01
CA PHE A 234 15.10 -6.92 16.42
C PHE A 234 15.43 -5.74 17.36
N PRO A 235 16.72 -5.40 17.51
CA PRO A 235 17.18 -4.40 18.49
C PRO A 235 16.99 -2.95 17.99
N TYR A 236 15.93 -2.68 17.22
CA TYR A 236 15.65 -1.38 16.63
C TYR A 236 14.51 -0.70 17.36
N ASN A 237 14.74 0.54 17.79
CA ASN A 237 13.71 1.38 18.38
C ASN A 237 12.99 2.15 17.27
N MET A 238 11.73 1.81 17.05
CA MET A 238 10.87 2.44 16.03
C MET A 238 9.98 3.56 16.61
N GLY A 239 10.27 4.01 17.83
CA GLY A 239 9.58 5.13 18.47
C GLY A 239 8.32 4.73 19.22
N PHE A 240 7.40 5.69 19.35
CA PHE A 240 6.26 5.59 20.26
C PHE A 240 5.23 4.53 19.85
N CYS A 241 5.06 4.30 18.55
CA CYS A 241 4.09 3.34 18.03
C CYS A 241 4.50 1.88 18.22
N GLN A 242 5.80 1.61 18.42
CA GLN A 242 6.30 0.27 18.74
C GLN A 242 5.96 -0.21 20.15
N LYS A 243 5.70 0.73 21.08
CA LYS A 243 5.50 0.41 22.49
C LYS A 243 4.25 -0.46 22.67
N GLY A 244 4.46 -1.62 23.29
CA GLY A 244 3.40 -2.61 23.54
C GLY A 244 3.11 -3.52 22.34
N SER A 245 3.85 -3.40 21.24
CA SER A 245 3.70 -4.31 20.11
C SER A 245 4.03 -5.76 20.49
N ASN A 246 3.26 -6.69 19.95
CA ASN A 246 3.46 -8.13 20.02
C ASN A 246 3.81 -8.74 18.65
N VAL A 247 4.02 -7.90 17.63
CA VAL A 247 4.35 -8.34 16.27
C VAL A 247 5.73 -8.98 16.29
N LYS A 248 5.82 -10.27 15.97
CA LYS A 248 7.09 -10.98 15.93
C LYS A 248 7.90 -10.57 14.72
N TYR A 249 9.19 -10.36 14.94
CA TYR A 249 10.16 -10.26 13.86
C TYR A 249 10.70 -11.66 13.53
N ASP A 250 10.32 -12.18 12.38
CA ASP A 250 10.75 -13.49 11.85
C ASP A 250 10.71 -13.46 10.30
N ASP A 251 10.87 -14.62 9.65
CA ASP A 251 10.87 -14.72 8.19
C ASP A 251 9.57 -14.24 7.52
N SER A 252 8.47 -14.11 8.27
CA SER A 252 7.23 -13.52 7.74
C SER A 252 7.37 -12.03 7.39
N MET A 253 8.43 -11.35 7.88
CA MET A 253 8.79 -9.99 7.46
C MET A 253 9.08 -9.89 5.95
N ASN A 254 9.52 -10.99 5.33
CA ASN A 254 9.76 -11.03 3.89
C ASN A 254 8.47 -10.79 3.08
N LEU A 255 7.29 -11.02 3.67
CA LEU A 255 5.99 -10.94 3.00
C LEU A 255 5.22 -9.65 3.33
N ARG A 256 5.88 -8.65 3.95
CA ARG A 256 5.20 -7.49 4.51
C ARG A 256 4.70 -6.47 3.47
N ASN A 257 5.31 -6.43 2.28
CA ASN A 257 4.94 -5.49 1.23
C ASN A 257 3.84 -6.13 0.39
N ILE A 258 2.64 -5.54 0.42
CA ILE A 258 1.51 -5.98 -0.41
C ILE A 258 1.20 -4.88 -1.41
N LEU A 259 1.14 -5.23 -2.69
CA LEU A 259 0.88 -4.32 -3.78
C LEU A 259 -0.51 -4.58 -4.35
N TRP A 260 -1.34 -3.55 -4.36
CA TRP A 260 -2.54 -3.49 -5.18
C TRP A 260 -2.33 -2.53 -6.35
N LEU A 261 -2.75 -2.94 -7.55
CA LEU A 261 -2.79 -2.08 -8.72
C LEU A 261 -4.20 -2.06 -9.26
N ALA A 262 -4.75 -0.86 -9.50
CA ALA A 262 -6.01 -0.72 -10.21
C ALA A 262 -5.88 -1.22 -11.66
N PRO A 263 -6.99 -1.54 -12.34
CA PRO A 263 -6.96 -1.79 -13.78
C PRO A 263 -6.33 -0.62 -14.54
N LEU A 264 -5.54 -0.92 -15.57
CA LEU A 264 -4.85 0.10 -16.36
C LEU A 264 -5.74 0.49 -17.55
N PRO A 265 -6.20 1.76 -17.67
CA PRO A 265 -6.94 2.21 -18.85
C PRO A 265 -6.04 2.32 -20.09
N SER A 266 -6.65 2.24 -21.27
CA SER A 266 -5.99 2.60 -22.53
C SER A 266 -5.93 4.14 -22.69
N ASN A 267 -4.81 4.66 -23.19
CA ASN A 267 -4.63 6.09 -23.47
C ASN A 267 -5.51 6.59 -24.64
N SER A 268 -5.95 5.69 -25.52
CA SER A 268 -6.66 6.08 -26.77
C SER A 268 -8.11 5.64 -26.81
N THR A 269 -8.54 4.77 -25.89
CA THR A 269 -9.89 4.18 -25.91
C THR A 269 -10.46 4.05 -24.51
N LYS A 270 -11.78 3.85 -24.40
CA LYS A 270 -12.44 3.50 -23.14
C LYS A 270 -12.13 2.08 -22.64
N ALA A 271 -11.23 1.35 -23.33
CA ALA A 271 -10.84 0.00 -22.95
C ALA A 271 -9.86 0.00 -21.75
N TRP A 272 -9.69 -1.18 -21.18
CA TRP A 272 -8.72 -1.49 -20.12
C TRP A 272 -7.68 -2.43 -20.70
N VAL A 273 -6.40 -2.11 -20.55
CA VAL A 273 -5.28 -2.86 -21.13
C VAL A 273 -4.67 -3.86 -20.15
N ALA A 274 -4.92 -3.69 -18.85
CA ALA A 274 -4.59 -4.67 -17.82
C ALA A 274 -5.69 -4.72 -16.74
N PRO A 275 -5.97 -5.90 -16.14
CA PRO A 275 -6.87 -6.02 -15.00
C PRO A 275 -6.20 -5.48 -13.73
N GLY A 276 -6.99 -5.32 -12.66
CA GLY A 276 -6.44 -5.05 -11.33
C GLY A 276 -5.66 -6.25 -10.78
N VAL A 277 -4.76 -5.99 -9.84
CA VAL A 277 -3.82 -6.97 -9.29
C VAL A 277 -3.75 -6.82 -7.78
N LEU A 278 -3.70 -7.93 -7.05
CA LEU A 278 -3.39 -7.96 -5.61
C LEU A 278 -2.34 -9.05 -5.33
N VAL A 279 -1.14 -8.61 -4.95
CA VAL A 279 0.05 -9.47 -4.86
C VAL A 279 0.93 -9.10 -3.67
N VAL A 280 1.49 -10.09 -3.00
CA VAL A 280 2.54 -9.90 -2.00
C VAL A 280 3.90 -9.99 -2.66
N LEU A 281 4.79 -9.06 -2.31
CA LEU A 281 6.14 -8.93 -2.82
C LEU A 281 7.11 -9.61 -1.84
N ASP A 282 7.53 -10.84 -2.17
CA ASP A 282 8.44 -11.64 -1.36
C ASP A 282 9.87 -11.07 -1.40
N ALA A 283 10.22 -10.39 -0.32
CA ALA A 283 11.49 -9.76 -0.04
C ALA A 283 12.46 -10.68 0.73
N ARG A 284 12.42 -11.99 0.49
CA ARG A 284 13.44 -12.92 0.99
C ARG A 284 14.86 -12.48 0.62
N PRO A 285 15.88 -12.67 1.47
CA PRO A 285 17.23 -12.12 1.28
C PRO A 285 17.90 -12.45 -0.07
N GLU A 286 17.66 -13.64 -0.60
CA GLU A 286 18.18 -14.13 -1.87
C GLU A 286 17.36 -13.66 -3.09
N GLY A 287 16.20 -13.08 -2.87
CA GLY A 287 15.27 -12.63 -3.89
C GLY A 287 15.69 -11.31 -4.54
N ILE A 288 15.28 -11.13 -5.80
CA ILE A 288 15.59 -9.91 -6.55
C ILE A 288 14.94 -8.66 -5.96
N ILE A 289 13.76 -8.79 -5.34
CA ILE A 289 13.08 -7.68 -4.66
C ILE A 289 13.93 -7.17 -3.49
N TYR A 290 14.42 -8.06 -2.64
CA TYR A 290 15.29 -7.69 -1.53
C TYR A 290 16.60 -7.06 -2.01
N ARG A 291 17.22 -7.66 -3.02
CA ARG A 291 18.53 -7.25 -3.53
C ARG A 291 18.49 -5.88 -4.23
N ASP A 292 17.47 -5.64 -5.03
CA ASP A 292 17.47 -4.53 -6.00
C ASP A 292 16.46 -3.43 -5.66
N LEU A 293 15.36 -3.73 -4.94
CA LEU A 293 14.26 -2.79 -4.68
C LEU A 293 14.16 -2.34 -3.22
N ILE A 294 14.90 -2.96 -2.30
CA ILE A 294 14.91 -2.56 -0.89
C ILE A 294 16.20 -1.81 -0.60
N PRO A 295 16.13 -0.55 -0.13
CA PRO A 295 17.32 0.20 0.21
C PRO A 295 18.11 -0.45 1.36
N GLU A 296 19.43 -0.38 1.30
CA GLU A 296 20.33 -1.00 2.28
C GLU A 296 20.02 -0.57 3.72
N TYR A 297 19.65 0.70 3.91
CA TYR A 297 19.40 1.29 5.23
C TYR A 297 18.08 0.85 5.87
N VAL A 298 17.17 0.19 5.13
CA VAL A 298 15.93 -0.42 5.66
C VAL A 298 15.81 -1.89 5.35
N ASN A 299 16.90 -2.54 4.92
CA ASN A 299 16.85 -3.94 4.56
C ASN A 299 16.39 -4.82 5.73
N PHE A 300 16.73 -4.48 6.97
CA PHE A 300 16.28 -5.17 8.17
C PHE A 300 14.74 -5.14 8.29
N ALA A 301 14.09 -4.04 7.93
CA ALA A 301 12.63 -3.96 7.95
C ALA A 301 11.97 -4.60 6.71
N ARG A 302 12.75 -4.98 5.69
CA ARG A 302 12.24 -5.52 4.41
C ARG A 302 11.27 -4.57 3.70
N THR A 303 11.47 -3.25 3.81
CA THR A 303 10.52 -2.24 3.29
C THR A 303 10.87 -1.77 1.88
N ILE A 304 9.88 -1.78 0.99
CA ILE A 304 9.93 -1.01 -0.26
C ILE A 304 9.31 0.35 0.03
N TYR A 305 9.91 1.44 -0.45
CA TYR A 305 9.30 2.76 -0.36
C TYR A 305 8.35 3.00 -1.53
N GLU A 306 7.21 3.61 -1.22
CA GLU A 306 6.18 4.02 -2.16
C GLU A 306 6.69 5.03 -3.21
N ASP A 307 7.61 5.92 -2.81
CA ASP A 307 8.25 6.91 -3.68
C ASP A 307 9.09 6.27 -4.80
N ASP A 308 9.56 5.03 -4.59
CA ASP A 308 10.29 4.28 -5.62
C ASP A 308 9.33 3.79 -6.73
N LEU A 309 8.05 3.60 -6.42
CA LEU A 309 7.03 3.09 -7.35
C LEU A 309 6.33 4.20 -8.15
N GLY A 310 6.27 5.42 -7.61
CA GLY A 310 5.52 6.52 -8.21
C GLY A 310 5.34 7.72 -7.31
N ASP A 311 4.58 8.70 -7.80
CA ASP A 311 4.25 9.89 -7.02
C ASP A 311 3.14 9.55 -6.02
N VAL A 312 3.43 9.72 -4.73
CA VAL A 312 2.48 9.45 -3.64
C VAL A 312 1.42 10.53 -3.59
N ALA A 313 0.16 10.12 -3.59
CA ALA A 313 -0.97 11.03 -3.52
C ALA A 313 -1.49 11.21 -2.10
N VAL A 314 -1.72 10.11 -1.38
CA VAL A 314 -2.31 10.10 -0.03
C VAL A 314 -1.94 8.84 0.74
N ASP A 315 -1.97 8.92 2.06
CA ASP A 315 -1.92 7.74 2.93
C ASP A 315 -3.34 7.23 3.19
N VAL A 316 -3.55 5.91 3.12
CA VAL A 316 -4.82 5.24 3.41
C VAL A 316 -4.67 4.47 4.71
N ASN A 317 -5.48 4.81 5.72
CA ASN A 317 -5.42 4.20 7.04
C ASN A 317 -6.75 3.54 7.38
N TYR A 318 -6.72 2.30 7.82
CA TYR A 318 -7.85 1.49 8.24
C TYR A 318 -7.70 1.16 9.73
N LEU A 319 -8.44 1.90 10.55
CA LEU A 319 -8.24 1.93 12.00
C LEU A 319 -9.48 1.42 12.71
N ASP A 320 -9.27 0.57 13.73
CA ASP A 320 -10.34 0.17 14.64
C ASP A 320 -10.65 1.32 15.61
N VAL A 321 -11.83 1.92 15.44
CA VAL A 321 -12.31 3.00 16.30
C VAL A 321 -13.42 2.56 17.25
N GLY A 322 -13.66 1.25 17.32
CA GLY A 322 -14.63 0.64 18.21
C GLY A 322 -14.15 0.55 19.65
N ASP A 323 -15.10 0.61 20.59
CA ASP A 323 -14.80 0.42 22.02
C ASP A 323 -14.79 -1.07 22.40
N ALA A 324 -15.99 -1.67 22.48
CA ALA A 324 -16.17 -3.06 22.91
C ALA A 324 -16.22 -4.05 21.73
N ILE A 325 -16.57 -3.56 20.54
CA ILE A 325 -16.68 -4.34 19.31
C ILE A 325 -15.91 -3.56 18.25
N PRO A 326 -15.03 -4.21 17.47
CA PRO A 326 -14.29 -3.54 16.42
C PRO A 326 -15.21 -2.79 15.45
N ASP A 327 -14.91 -1.51 15.22
CA ASP A 327 -15.56 -0.67 14.22
C ASP A 327 -14.49 0.00 13.37
N TYR A 328 -14.09 -0.68 12.30
CA TYR A 328 -13.02 -0.16 11.45
C TYR A 328 -13.53 0.91 10.49
N GLN A 329 -12.71 1.96 10.32
CA GLN A 329 -13.01 3.11 9.49
C GLN A 329 -11.77 3.57 8.68
N ILE A 330 -12.02 4.09 7.48
CA ILE A 330 -10.98 4.69 6.62
C ILE A 330 -10.72 6.15 6.98
N PHE A 331 -9.42 6.49 7.00
CA PHE A 331 -8.87 7.84 7.10
C PHE A 331 -7.81 8.06 6.02
N ILE A 332 -8.04 9.04 5.15
CA ILE A 332 -7.13 9.46 4.09
C ILE A 332 -6.34 10.69 4.53
N CYS A 333 -5.01 10.65 4.52
CA CYS A 333 -4.15 11.71 5.06
C CYS A 333 -3.18 12.29 4.02
#